data_AF-A0A942RWL6-F1
#
_entry.id   AF-A0A942RWL6-F1
#
_cell.length_a   1.000
_cell.length_b   1.000
_cell.length_c   1.000
_cell.angle_alpha   90.00
_cell.angle_beta   90.00
_cell.angle_gamma   90.00
#
_symmetry.space_group_name_H-M   'P 1'
#
loop_
_entity.id
_entity.type
_entity.pdbx_description
1 polymer ?
#
loop_
_entity_poly.entity_id
_entity_poly.type
_entity_poly.pdbx_seq_one_letter_code
_entity_poly.pdbx_strand_id
1 'polypeptide(L)'
;MKVFIKYCTCFLFFIFLLGCQVYRLQFDKELPEEDKLPEKFKERIIRLKKIHYKYSDSISFQIINKHENYIFFKLENENHYLHLGHVESWVVFNHKKGIPQLINRITNTKEVGFTGSVNLVIINRVENGDMPLEPGKVIDDDLFRVSGRANYILKEITGEDFGNAGMYATDKELKKLQRKWIKWYNSL
;
A
#
# COMPACT_ATOMS: atom_id res chain seq x y z
N MET A 1 -56.52 3.91 22.01
CA MET A 1 -55.21 3.22 22.06
C MET A 1 -54.61 3.02 20.64
N LYS A 2 -54.47 4.11 19.85
CA LYS A 2 -54.03 4.07 18.44
C LYS A 2 -53.16 5.29 18.04
N VAL A 3 -52.35 5.82 18.96
CA VAL A 3 -51.57 7.06 18.70
C VAL A 3 -50.05 6.88 18.94
N PHE A 4 -49.61 5.79 19.58
CA PHE A 4 -48.21 5.66 19.99
C PHE A 4 -47.26 4.96 19.00
N ILE A 5 -47.75 4.45 17.86
CA ILE A 5 -46.93 3.66 16.92
C ILE A 5 -46.31 4.54 15.80
N LYS A 6 -46.67 5.83 15.70
CA LYS A 6 -46.23 6.69 14.59
C LYS A 6 -44.88 7.40 14.78
N TYR A 7 -44.30 7.37 15.99
CA TYR A 7 -43.07 8.11 16.30
C TYR A 7 -41.81 7.26 16.42
N CYS A 8 -41.92 5.92 16.47
CA CYS A 8 -40.74 5.05 16.50
C CYS A 8 -40.13 4.77 15.11
N THR A 9 -40.87 4.98 14.02
CA THR A 9 -40.38 4.72 12.65
C THR A 9 -39.60 5.89 12.04
N CYS A 10 -39.76 7.12 12.55
CA CYS A 10 -38.98 8.27 12.06
C CYS A 10 -37.59 8.39 12.69
N PHE A 11 -37.34 7.80 13.87
CA PHE A 11 -36.04 7.96 14.53
C PHE A 11 -34.97 6.97 14.02
N LEU A 12 -35.39 5.83 13.45
CA LEU A 12 -34.48 4.85 12.85
C LEU A 12 -33.99 5.22 11.45
N PHE A 13 -34.63 6.17 10.77
CA PHE A 13 -34.18 6.65 9.45
C PHE A 13 -33.13 7.77 9.52
N PHE A 14 -32.99 8.44 10.66
CA PHE A 14 -32.06 9.58 10.81
C PHE A 14 -30.64 9.16 11.25
N ILE A 15 -30.48 7.97 11.84
CA ILE A 15 -29.16 7.45 12.25
C ILE A 15 -28.36 6.91 11.04
N PHE A 16 -29.03 6.55 9.95
CA PHE A 16 -28.35 6.03 8.74
C PHE A 16 -27.71 7.12 7.86
N LEU A 17 -28.04 8.40 8.05
CA LEU A 17 -27.51 9.50 7.22
C LEU A 17 -26.29 10.21 7.82
N LEU A 18 -25.90 9.91 9.06
CA LEU A 18 -24.79 10.58 9.75
C LEU A 18 -23.45 9.81 9.72
N GLY A 19 -23.38 8.62 9.14
CA GLY A 19 -22.29 7.68 9.43
C GLY A 19 -21.22 7.44 8.36
N CYS A 20 -21.42 7.82 7.11
CA CYS A 20 -20.47 7.48 6.03
C CYS A 20 -20.20 8.69 5.14
N GLN A 21 -19.42 9.64 5.66
CA GLN A 21 -18.57 10.43 4.76
C GLN A 21 -17.58 9.43 4.13
N VAL A 22 -17.94 8.94 2.94
CA VAL A 22 -16.98 8.28 2.06
C VAL A 22 -15.98 9.36 1.68
N TYR A 23 -14.89 9.46 2.42
CA TYR A 23 -13.78 10.34 2.06
C TYR A 23 -13.25 9.85 0.73
N ARG A 24 -13.59 10.56 -0.34
CA ARG A 24 -13.01 10.32 -1.65
C ARG A 24 -11.56 10.75 -1.57
N LEU A 25 -10.65 9.84 -1.93
CA LEU A 25 -9.23 10.14 -2.02
C LEU A 25 -9.05 11.24 -3.06
N GLN A 26 -8.51 12.38 -2.64
CA GLN A 26 -8.32 13.54 -3.48
C GLN A 26 -6.82 13.75 -3.70
N PHE A 27 -6.38 13.47 -4.93
CA PHE A 27 -5.06 13.80 -5.43
C PHE A 27 -5.23 15.09 -6.23
N ASP A 28 -4.65 16.19 -5.74
CA ASP A 28 -4.93 17.53 -6.28
C ASP A 28 -4.22 17.78 -7.63
N LYS A 29 -3.22 16.96 -7.96
CA LYS A 29 -2.40 17.05 -9.17
C LYS A 29 -1.81 15.71 -9.56
N GLU A 30 -1.32 15.60 -10.79
CA GLU A 30 -0.45 14.50 -11.17
C GLU A 30 0.95 14.70 -10.57
N LEU A 31 1.70 13.61 -10.39
CA LEU A 31 3.11 13.71 -10.01
C LEU A 31 3.90 14.47 -11.06
N PRO A 32 4.85 15.32 -10.64
CA PRO A 32 5.69 16.05 -11.58
C PRO A 32 6.61 15.09 -12.36
N GLU A 33 7.26 15.61 -13.39
CA GLU A 33 8.28 14.88 -14.14
C GLU A 33 9.46 14.44 -13.25
N GLU A 34 10.15 13.37 -13.64
CA GLU A 34 11.19 12.71 -12.84
C GLU A 34 12.35 13.65 -12.45
N ASP A 35 12.68 14.62 -13.31
CA ASP A 35 13.69 15.65 -13.07
C ASP A 35 13.29 16.66 -11.99
N LYS A 36 11.99 16.78 -11.71
CA LYS A 36 11.40 17.69 -10.71
C LYS A 36 11.03 16.99 -9.41
N LEU A 37 11.22 15.68 -9.30
CA LEU A 37 11.01 14.94 -8.05
C LEU A 37 12.03 15.36 -6.99
N PRO A 38 11.68 15.27 -5.69
CA PRO A 38 12.64 15.45 -4.61
C PRO A 38 13.86 14.56 -4.79
N GLU A 39 15.06 15.09 -4.51
CA GLU A 39 16.32 14.41 -4.81
C GLU A 39 16.37 12.99 -4.25
N LYS A 40 15.95 12.81 -3.00
CA LYS A 40 15.87 11.51 -2.33
C LYS A 40 15.02 10.49 -3.11
N PHE A 41 13.87 10.92 -3.63
CA PHE A 41 12.98 10.07 -4.41
C PHE A 41 13.59 9.77 -5.79
N LYS A 42 14.13 10.79 -6.47
CA LYS A 42 14.80 10.63 -7.77
C LYS A 42 15.97 9.64 -7.69
N GLU A 43 16.84 9.78 -6.70
CA GLU A 43 17.97 8.87 -6.45
C GLU A 43 17.51 7.42 -6.22
N ARG A 44 16.40 7.24 -5.48
CA ARG A 44 15.79 5.93 -5.24
C ARG A 44 15.29 5.29 -6.53
N ILE A 45 14.54 6.02 -7.34
CA ILE A 45 14.09 5.53 -8.65
C ILE A 45 15.29 5.12 -9.52
N ILE A 46 16.29 5.98 -9.65
CA ILE A 46 17.48 5.72 -10.48
C ILE A 46 18.19 4.44 -10.00
N ARG A 47 18.39 4.29 -8.68
CA ARG A 47 18.99 3.10 -8.09
C ARG A 47 18.17 1.84 -8.38
N LEU A 48 16.86 1.88 -8.18
CA LEU A 48 15.97 0.73 -8.38
C LEU A 48 15.89 0.34 -9.85
N LYS A 49 15.81 1.30 -10.78
CA LYS A 49 15.89 1.03 -12.22
C LYS A 49 17.22 0.36 -12.59
N LYS A 50 18.34 0.82 -12.03
CA LYS A 50 19.66 0.20 -12.26
C LYS A 50 19.73 -1.23 -11.72
N ILE A 51 19.17 -1.49 -10.54
CA ILE A 51 19.06 -2.85 -9.98
C ILE A 51 18.21 -3.72 -10.89
N HIS A 52 17.06 -3.22 -11.33
CA HIS A 52 16.18 -3.92 -12.27
C HIS A 52 16.97 -4.32 -13.51
N TYR A 53 17.56 -3.37 -14.26
CA TYR A 53 18.32 -3.69 -15.47
C TYR A 53 19.51 -4.64 -15.26
N LYS A 54 20.12 -4.64 -14.07
CA LYS A 54 21.26 -5.49 -13.75
C LYS A 54 20.86 -6.96 -13.51
N TYR A 55 19.68 -7.19 -12.92
CA TYR A 55 19.26 -8.50 -12.44
C TYR A 55 17.96 -9.00 -13.08
N SER A 56 17.35 -8.22 -13.97
CA SER A 56 16.10 -8.56 -14.64
C SER A 56 16.30 -9.70 -15.63
N ASP A 57 15.50 -10.74 -15.45
CA ASP A 57 15.25 -11.75 -16.47
C ASP A 57 14.19 -11.29 -17.48
N SER A 58 13.86 -12.13 -18.46
CA SER A 58 12.84 -11.84 -19.46
C SER A 58 11.45 -11.60 -18.84
N ILE A 59 11.14 -12.21 -17.70
CA ILE A 59 9.87 -12.04 -16.97
C ILE A 59 9.80 -10.64 -16.35
N SER A 60 10.91 -10.17 -15.78
CA SER A 60 11.05 -8.84 -15.20
C SER A 60 10.88 -7.74 -16.26
N PHE A 61 11.41 -7.91 -17.48
CA PHE A 61 11.13 -6.97 -18.57
C PHE A 61 9.68 -7.00 -19.06
N GLN A 62 9.01 -8.15 -18.96
CA GLN A 62 7.59 -8.21 -19.28
C GLN A 62 6.75 -7.51 -18.23
N ILE A 63 7.18 -7.49 -16.95
CA ILE A 63 6.36 -6.91 -15.88
C ILE A 63 6.12 -5.42 -16.11
N ILE A 64 7.14 -4.65 -16.49
CA ILE A 64 7.06 -3.18 -16.61
C ILE A 64 6.05 -2.72 -17.68
N ASN A 65 5.71 -3.62 -18.62
CA ASN A 65 4.78 -3.39 -19.72
C ASN A 65 3.37 -3.96 -19.45
N LYS A 66 3.12 -4.60 -18.30
CA LYS A 66 1.79 -5.11 -17.96
C LYS A 66 0.83 -3.97 -17.61
N HIS A 67 -0.46 -4.25 -17.79
CA HIS A 67 -1.53 -3.33 -17.43
C HIS A 67 -1.62 -3.15 -15.90
N GLU A 68 -1.93 -1.94 -15.46
CA GLU A 68 -2.06 -1.55 -14.05
C GLU A 68 -2.92 -2.53 -13.23
N ASN A 69 -4.11 -2.87 -13.72
CA ASN A 69 -5.01 -3.81 -13.05
C ASN A 69 -4.37 -5.18 -12.77
N TYR A 70 -3.53 -5.69 -13.67
CA TYR A 70 -2.85 -6.97 -13.46
C TYR A 70 -1.84 -6.88 -12.31
N ILE A 71 -1.12 -5.77 -12.23
CA ILE A 71 -0.10 -5.53 -11.21
C ILE A 71 -0.73 -5.44 -9.82
N PHE A 72 -1.77 -4.64 -9.68
CA PHE A 72 -2.44 -4.49 -8.39
C PHE A 72 -3.31 -5.70 -8.03
N PHE A 73 -3.80 -6.46 -9.01
CA PHE A 73 -4.37 -7.78 -8.74
C PHE A 73 -3.35 -8.70 -8.06
N LYS A 74 -2.09 -8.75 -8.56
CA LYS A 74 -1.03 -9.53 -7.92
C LYS A 74 -0.73 -9.04 -6.49
N LEU A 75 -0.62 -7.73 -6.29
CA LEU A 75 -0.43 -7.15 -4.95
C LEU A 75 -1.49 -7.61 -3.94
N GLU A 76 -2.74 -7.75 -4.38
CA GLU A 76 -3.90 -8.05 -3.54
C GLU A 76 -4.21 -9.54 -3.37
N ASN A 77 -3.62 -10.42 -4.18
CA ASN A 77 -4.05 -11.82 -4.25
C ASN A 77 -2.90 -12.84 -4.25
N GLU A 78 -1.66 -12.42 -4.48
CA GLU A 78 -0.53 -13.35 -4.59
C GLU A 78 0.32 -13.31 -3.32
N ASN A 79 0.64 -14.46 -2.75
CA ASN A 79 1.35 -14.53 -1.47
C ASN A 79 2.88 -14.65 -1.58
N HIS A 80 3.40 -14.97 -2.77
CA HIS A 80 4.83 -15.16 -2.96
C HIS A 80 5.60 -13.82 -3.05
N TYR A 81 6.67 -13.66 -2.26
CA TYR A 81 7.43 -12.42 -2.14
C TYR A 81 7.95 -11.87 -3.49
N LEU A 82 8.38 -12.74 -4.41
CA LEU A 82 8.81 -12.33 -5.75
C LEU A 82 7.76 -11.46 -6.49
N HIS A 83 6.48 -11.72 -6.27
CA HIS A 83 5.41 -10.90 -6.86
C HIS A 83 5.33 -9.50 -6.26
N LEU A 84 5.77 -9.31 -5.01
CA LEU A 84 5.90 -7.97 -4.44
C LEU A 84 7.03 -7.19 -5.14
N GLY A 85 8.16 -7.85 -5.43
CA GLY A 85 9.25 -7.27 -6.22
C GLY A 85 8.85 -6.93 -7.66
N HIS A 86 7.95 -7.70 -8.27
CA HIS A 86 7.34 -7.39 -9.57
C HIS A 86 6.48 -6.12 -9.52
N VAL A 87 5.67 -5.96 -8.48
CA VAL A 87 4.86 -4.74 -8.28
C VAL A 87 5.77 -3.55 -8.04
N GLU A 88 6.79 -3.68 -7.18
CA GLU A 88 7.78 -2.63 -6.94
C GLU A 88 8.44 -2.19 -8.24
N SER A 89 8.96 -3.14 -9.02
CA SER A 89 9.56 -2.86 -10.34
C SER A 89 8.59 -2.11 -11.24
N TRP A 90 7.34 -2.58 -11.38
CA TRP A 90 6.36 -1.90 -12.22
C TRP A 90 6.11 -0.46 -11.76
N VAL A 91 5.98 -0.22 -10.45
CA VAL A 91 5.75 1.11 -9.89
C VAL A 91 6.97 2.01 -10.09
N VAL A 92 8.20 1.51 -10.01
CA VAL A 92 9.40 2.31 -10.30
C VAL A 92 9.36 2.89 -11.72
N PHE A 93 8.95 2.09 -12.72
CA PHE A 93 8.85 2.53 -14.11
C PHE A 93 7.55 3.29 -14.44
N ASN A 94 6.50 3.12 -13.62
CA ASN A 94 5.18 3.71 -13.82
C ASN A 94 4.72 4.56 -12.62
N HIS A 95 5.65 5.22 -11.92
CA HIS A 95 5.42 5.79 -10.59
C HIS A 95 4.27 6.81 -10.54
N LYS A 96 4.09 7.59 -11.62
CA LYS A 96 2.95 8.52 -11.76
C LYS A 96 1.59 7.84 -11.58
N LYS A 97 1.44 6.61 -12.08
CA LYS A 97 0.21 5.80 -11.94
C LYS A 97 0.25 4.93 -10.69
N GLY A 98 1.41 4.36 -10.39
CA GLY A 98 1.54 3.37 -9.32
C GLY A 98 1.42 3.96 -7.92
N ILE A 99 1.97 5.14 -7.66
CA ILE A 99 1.96 5.76 -6.33
C ILE A 99 0.53 6.04 -5.83
N PRO A 100 -0.35 6.74 -6.59
CA PRO A 100 -1.74 6.93 -6.18
C PRO A 100 -2.45 5.61 -5.85
N GLN A 101 -2.21 4.56 -6.64
CA GLN A 101 -2.82 3.24 -6.43
C GLN A 101 -2.32 2.54 -5.17
N LEU A 102 -1.04 2.67 -4.82
CA LEU A 102 -0.53 2.17 -3.55
C LEU A 102 -1.11 2.95 -2.37
N ILE A 103 -1.18 4.28 -2.45
CA ILE A 103 -1.76 5.13 -1.40
C ILE A 103 -3.22 4.73 -1.12
N ASN A 104 -4.00 4.46 -2.17
CA ASN A 104 -5.39 4.01 -2.05
C ASN A 104 -5.55 2.69 -1.28
N ARG A 105 -4.50 1.86 -1.28
CA ARG A 105 -4.49 0.52 -0.67
C ARG A 105 -3.98 0.49 0.76
N ILE A 106 -3.49 1.61 1.30
CA ILE A 106 -3.00 1.68 2.70
C ILE A 106 -4.09 1.32 3.70
N THR A 107 -5.37 1.55 3.39
CA THR A 107 -6.50 1.17 4.25
C THR A 107 -7.08 -0.20 3.93
N ASN A 108 -6.50 -0.95 2.98
CA ASN A 108 -6.97 -2.28 2.64
C ASN A 108 -6.38 -3.30 3.64
N THR A 109 -7.24 -3.78 4.53
CA THR A 109 -6.87 -4.68 5.62
C THR A 109 -6.86 -6.16 5.24
N LYS A 110 -7.21 -6.50 3.98
CA LYS A 110 -7.25 -7.88 3.48
C LYS A 110 -5.91 -8.58 3.73
N GLU A 111 -6.00 -9.76 4.34
CA GLU A 111 -4.89 -10.68 4.48
C GLU A 111 -4.76 -11.55 3.22
N VAL A 112 -3.55 -11.65 2.70
CA VAL A 112 -3.18 -12.41 1.51
C VAL A 112 -2.26 -13.59 1.88
N GLY A 113 -1.60 -13.51 3.04
CA GLY A 113 -0.52 -14.41 3.43
C GLY A 113 0.82 -13.97 2.85
N PHE A 114 1.90 -14.66 3.22
CA PHE A 114 3.24 -14.31 2.76
C PHE A 114 4.13 -15.56 2.71
N THR A 115 4.74 -15.83 1.55
CA THR A 115 5.59 -16.99 1.31
C THR A 115 6.83 -16.60 0.50
N GLY A 116 7.87 -17.45 0.52
CA GLY A 116 9.09 -17.22 -0.24
C GLY A 116 9.93 -16.03 0.25
N SER A 117 9.77 -15.64 1.52
CA SER A 117 10.43 -14.52 2.17
C SER A 117 11.84 -14.86 2.64
N VAL A 118 12.73 -15.22 1.73
CA VAL A 118 14.13 -15.47 2.10
C VAL A 118 14.75 -14.14 2.52
N ASN A 119 15.35 -14.09 3.71
CA ASN A 119 16.01 -12.92 4.29
C ASN A 119 15.08 -11.73 4.65
N LEU A 120 13.82 -11.97 4.97
CA LEU A 120 12.91 -10.93 5.50
C LEU A 120 12.24 -11.41 6.77
N VAL A 121 12.15 -10.52 7.76
CA VAL A 121 11.56 -10.82 9.08
C VAL A 121 10.53 -9.77 9.44
N ILE A 122 9.30 -10.19 9.71
CA ILE A 122 8.24 -9.35 10.30
C ILE A 122 8.09 -9.78 11.75
N ILE A 123 8.67 -9.03 12.69
CA ILE A 123 8.80 -9.45 14.10
C ILE A 123 7.44 -9.82 14.71
N ASN A 124 6.41 -9.01 14.50
CA ASN A 124 5.07 -9.30 15.03
C ASN A 124 4.50 -10.64 14.49
N ARG A 125 4.83 -11.02 13.25
CA ARG A 125 4.42 -12.31 12.66
C ARG A 125 5.26 -13.47 13.18
N VAL A 126 6.53 -13.24 13.51
CA VAL A 126 7.36 -14.24 14.21
C VAL A 126 6.84 -14.50 15.62
N GLU A 127 6.56 -13.44 16.38
CA GLU A 127 6.03 -13.53 17.74
C GLU A 127 4.65 -14.20 17.78
N ASN A 128 3.82 -13.96 16.76
CA ASN A 128 2.51 -14.60 16.61
C ASN A 128 2.57 -16.04 16.05
N GLY A 129 3.74 -16.52 15.64
CA GLY A 129 3.93 -17.88 15.08
C GLY A 129 3.54 -18.05 13.61
N ASP A 130 3.29 -16.95 12.88
CA ASP A 130 2.95 -16.95 11.45
C ASP A 130 4.18 -17.06 10.52
N MET A 131 5.38 -16.84 11.05
CA MET A 131 6.64 -16.85 10.32
C MET A 131 7.78 -17.39 11.21
N PRO A 132 8.70 -18.23 10.69
CA PRO A 132 9.89 -18.61 11.45
C PRO A 132 10.85 -17.42 11.63
N LEU A 133 11.59 -17.40 12.74
CA LEU A 133 12.69 -16.46 12.89
C LEU A 133 13.87 -16.90 11.99
N GLU A 134 14.20 -16.10 11.00
CA GLU A 134 15.36 -16.30 10.11
C GLU A 134 16.26 -15.05 10.10
N PRO A 135 17.56 -15.17 9.79
CA PRO A 135 18.40 -14.00 9.53
C PRO A 135 17.86 -13.21 8.33
N GLY A 136 17.69 -11.90 8.47
CA GLY A 136 17.12 -11.11 7.38
C GLY A 136 16.95 -9.64 7.70
N LYS A 137 16.48 -8.88 6.71
CA LYS A 137 16.04 -7.49 6.89
C LYS A 137 14.75 -7.51 7.71
N VAL A 138 14.79 -6.85 8.86
CA VAL A 138 13.61 -6.62 9.69
C VAL A 138 12.75 -5.55 9.02
N ILE A 139 11.46 -5.83 8.91
CA ILE A 139 10.46 -4.94 8.34
C ILE A 139 9.27 -4.80 9.30
N ASP A 140 8.83 -3.57 9.50
CA ASP A 140 7.74 -3.26 10.43
C ASP A 140 6.36 -3.31 9.76
N ASP A 141 6.29 -3.18 8.43
CA ASP A 141 5.06 -3.36 7.68
C ASP A 141 4.68 -4.83 7.60
N ASP A 142 3.39 -5.10 7.76
CA ASP A 142 2.88 -6.45 7.68
C ASP A 142 2.62 -6.86 6.23
N LEU A 143 3.61 -7.51 5.60
CA LEU A 143 3.49 -7.98 4.21
C LEU A 143 2.46 -9.10 4.03
N PHE A 144 1.88 -9.66 5.09
CA PHE A 144 0.73 -10.54 4.97
C PHE A 144 -0.54 -9.77 4.55
N ARG A 145 -0.60 -8.46 4.76
CA ARG A 145 -1.76 -7.61 4.47
C ARG A 145 -1.51 -6.66 3.31
N VAL A 146 -2.56 -6.34 2.55
CA VAL A 146 -2.46 -5.42 1.40
C VAL A 146 -1.94 -4.04 1.82
N SER A 147 -2.42 -3.52 2.95
CA SER A 147 -1.98 -2.25 3.55
C SER A 147 -0.49 -2.21 3.84
N GLY A 148 0.06 -3.25 4.49
CA GLY A 148 1.49 -3.37 4.77
C GLY A 148 2.33 -3.44 3.49
N ARG A 149 1.92 -4.27 2.53
CA ARG A 149 2.58 -4.36 1.21
C ARG A 149 2.62 -3.02 0.48
N ALA A 150 1.51 -2.30 0.47
CA ALA A 150 1.41 -1.01 -0.19
C ALA A 150 2.31 0.05 0.45
N ASN A 151 2.30 0.12 1.79
CA ASN A 151 3.15 1.05 2.53
C ASN A 151 4.64 0.71 2.39
N TYR A 152 5.00 -0.57 2.46
CA TYR A 152 6.37 -1.04 2.24
C TYR A 152 6.91 -0.57 0.88
N ILE A 153 6.18 -0.82 -0.21
CA ILE A 153 6.60 -0.42 -1.56
C ILE A 153 6.73 1.11 -1.66
N LEU A 154 5.78 1.86 -1.08
CA LEU A 154 5.87 3.33 -1.06
C LEU A 154 7.17 3.80 -0.40
N LYS A 155 7.55 3.24 0.76
CA LYS A 155 8.79 3.59 1.44
C LYS A 155 10.03 3.21 0.64
N GLU A 156 10.06 2.02 0.04
CA GLU A 156 11.20 1.57 -0.77
C GLU A 156 11.45 2.46 -1.99
N ILE A 157 10.37 2.83 -2.69
CA ILE A 157 10.43 3.60 -3.94
C ILE A 157 10.68 5.09 -3.68
N THR A 158 9.99 5.68 -2.70
CA THR A 158 10.09 7.12 -2.43
C THR A 158 11.25 7.48 -1.50
N GLY A 159 11.69 6.51 -0.69
CA GLY A 159 12.60 6.72 0.41
C GLY A 159 11.94 7.38 1.64
N GLU A 160 10.68 7.81 1.55
CA GLU A 160 9.98 8.45 2.66
C GLU A 160 9.48 7.45 3.68
N ASP A 161 9.29 7.92 4.92
CA ASP A 161 8.73 7.13 6.01
C ASP A 161 7.74 7.98 6.82
N PHE A 162 6.47 7.58 6.78
CA PHE A 162 5.39 8.24 7.51
C PHE A 162 4.80 7.37 8.63
N GLY A 163 5.43 6.22 8.90
CA GLY A 163 4.99 5.18 9.82
C GLY A 163 4.74 3.84 9.11
N ASN A 164 4.26 2.87 9.89
CA ASN A 164 4.13 1.48 9.47
C ASN A 164 2.66 1.04 9.42
N ALA A 165 2.32 0.20 8.45
CA ALA A 165 1.07 -0.55 8.38
C ALA A 165 1.33 -1.96 8.93
N GLY A 166 1.51 -2.04 10.26
CA GLY A 166 1.82 -3.28 10.97
C GLY A 166 0.60 -4.19 11.21
N MET A 167 0.86 -5.39 11.71
CA MET A 167 -0.13 -6.45 11.92
C MET A 167 -1.35 -5.97 12.73
N TYR A 168 -1.11 -5.23 13.82
CA TYR A 168 -2.15 -4.72 14.71
C TYR A 168 -2.67 -3.32 14.36
N ALA A 169 -2.29 -2.77 13.20
CA ALA A 169 -2.73 -1.43 12.81
C ALA A 169 -4.25 -1.37 12.66
N THR A 170 -4.86 -0.41 13.36
CA THR A 170 -6.30 -0.14 13.32
C THR A 170 -6.68 0.66 12.08
N ASP A 171 -7.95 0.59 11.67
CA ASP A 171 -8.48 1.39 10.56
C ASP A 171 -8.22 2.89 10.73
N LYS A 172 -8.28 3.39 11.97
CA LYS A 172 -8.03 4.80 12.30
C LYS A 172 -6.57 5.17 12.03
N GLU A 173 -5.64 4.29 12.39
CA GLU A 173 -4.20 4.48 12.16
C GLU A 173 -3.87 4.38 10.68
N LEU A 174 -4.41 3.39 9.96
CA LEU A 174 -4.24 3.26 8.51
C LEU A 174 -4.78 4.48 7.75
N LYS A 175 -5.96 5.01 8.14
CA LYS A 175 -6.49 6.26 7.57
C LYS A 175 -5.61 7.47 7.91
N LYS A 176 -4.98 7.50 9.09
CA LYS A 176 -4.01 8.55 9.45
C LYS A 176 -2.76 8.45 8.59
N LEU A 177 -2.22 7.25 8.39
CA LEU A 177 -1.06 6.98 7.54
C LEU A 177 -1.34 7.34 6.08
N GLN A 178 -2.48 6.91 5.54
CA GLN A 178 -2.91 7.25 4.18
C GLN A 178 -3.00 8.77 3.97
N ARG A 179 -3.56 9.51 4.94
CA ARG A 179 -3.61 10.98 4.87
C ARG A 179 -2.24 11.65 4.84
N LYS A 180 -1.24 11.09 5.54
CA LYS A 180 0.14 11.60 5.47
C LYS A 180 0.71 11.42 4.07
N TRP A 181 0.49 10.25 3.46
CA TRP A 181 0.91 9.98 2.09
C TRP A 181 0.22 10.88 1.05
N ILE A 182 -1.09 11.12 1.17
CA ILE A 182 -1.80 12.07 0.29
C ILE A 182 -1.24 13.48 0.45
N LYS A 183 -1.02 13.92 1.69
CA LYS A 183 -0.46 15.25 1.97
C LYS A 183 0.92 15.40 1.34
N TRP A 184 1.77 14.39 1.48
CA TRP A 184 3.08 14.36 0.82
C TRP A 184 2.93 14.41 -0.70
N TYR A 185 2.08 13.55 -1.28
CA TYR A 185 1.84 13.51 -2.71
C TYR A 185 1.40 14.88 -3.26
N ASN A 186 0.45 15.56 -2.60
CA ASN A 186 -0.01 16.88 -3.02
C ASN A 186 1.03 17.99 -2.81
N SER A 187 2.10 17.74 -2.04
CA SER A 187 3.20 18.69 -1.83
C SER A 187 4.31 18.61 -2.88
N LEU A 188 4.34 17.55 -3.71
CA LEU A 188 5.30 17.34 -4.81
C LEU A 188 4.95 18.19 -6.02
#